data_AF-A0A821YY10-F1
#
_entry.id   AF-A0A821YY10-F1
#
_cell.length_a   1.000
_cell.length_b   1.000
_cell.length_c   1.000
_cell.angle_alpha   90.00
_cell.angle_beta   90.00
_cell.angle_gamma   90.00
#
_symmetry.space_group_name_H-M   'P 1'
#
loop_
_entity.id
_entity.type
_entity.pdbx_description
1 polymer ?
#
loop_
_entity_poly.entity_id
_entity_poly.type
_entity_poly.pdbx_seq_one_letter_code
_entity_poly.pdbx_strand_id
1 'polypeptide(L)' 'DYSGPFPITSQGNKYVLAITDYFTKWVIAIPTEKQNAQTTSEVLHEHYICIYGVPRQILSDQGTPFNNQLVDAFTTILGC' A
#
# COMPACT_ATOMS: atom_id res chain seq x y z
N ASP A 1 -4.22 2.62 4.40
CA ASP A 1 -4.15 3.76 5.33
C ASP A 1 -2.83 3.74 6.09
N TYR A 2 -2.25 4.89 6.38
CA TYR A 2 -1.00 5.02 7.12
C TYR A 2 -1.23 5.44 8.58
N SER A 3 -0.55 4.79 9.50
CA SER A 3 -0.47 5.20 10.90
C SER A 3 0.96 5.59 11.29
N GLY A 4 1.10 6.65 12.08
CA GLY A 4 2.37 7.14 12.60
C GLY A 4 2.50 8.68 12.55
N PRO A 5 3.70 9.24 12.79
CA PRO A 5 4.95 8.52 13.04
C PRO A 5 5.00 7.89 14.45
N PHE A 6 5.60 6.70 14.54
CA PHE A 6 5.89 5.94 15.75
C PHE A 6 7.38 6.06 16.13
N PRO A 7 7.81 5.59 17.33
CA PRO A 7 9.22 5.43 17.64
C PRO A 7 9.94 4.63 16.54
N ILE A 8 11.10 5.15 16.13
CA ILE A 8 11.88 4.58 15.02
C ILE A 8 12.46 3.23 15.45
N THR A 9 12.24 2.21 14.62
CA THR A 9 12.84 0.89 14.86
C THR A 9 14.32 0.87 14.48
N SER A 10 15.05 -0.21 14.83
CA SER A 10 16.45 -0.40 14.39
C SER A 10 16.60 -0.42 12.86
N GLN A 11 15.52 -0.68 12.13
CA GLN A 11 15.48 -0.69 10.67
C GLN A 11 14.99 0.65 10.08
N GLY A 12 14.81 1.70 10.88
CA GLY A 12 14.39 3.02 10.39
C GLY A 12 12.88 3.19 10.16
N ASN A 13 12.08 2.12 10.33
CA ASN A 13 10.64 2.18 10.15
C ASN A 13 9.97 3.05 11.22
N LYS A 14 9.04 3.89 10.80
CA LYS A 14 8.30 4.81 11.68
C LYS A 14 6.83 4.96 11.31
N TYR A 15 6.38 4.33 10.24
CA TYR A 15 4.98 4.27 9.85
C TYR A 15 4.53 2.82 9.71
N VAL A 16 3.23 2.61 9.71
CA VAL A 16 2.60 1.34 9.36
C VAL A 16 1.59 1.60 8.27
N LEU A 17 1.74 0.93 7.12
CA LEU A 17 0.74 0.87 6.07
C LEU A 17 -0.22 -0.29 6.35
N ALA A 18 -1.48 0.03 6.65
CA ALA A 18 -2.56 -0.93 6.73
C ALA A 18 -3.27 -1.06 5.37
N ILE A 19 -3.31 -2.27 4.83
CA ILE A 19 -4.07 -2.63 3.63
C ILE A 19 -5.19 -3.56 4.08
N THR A 20 -6.43 -3.19 3.77
CA THR A 20 -7.61 -3.98 4.12
C THR A 20 -8.32 -4.42 2.86
N ASP A 21 -8.44 -5.74 2.66
CA ASP A 21 -9.35 -6.25 1.64
C ASP A 21 -10.80 -6.02 2.08
N TYR A 22 -11.56 -5.31 1.25
CA TYR A 22 -12.90 -4.87 1.62
C TYR A 22 -13.90 -6.04 1.69
N PHE A 23 -13.67 -7.11 0.92
CA PHE A 23 -14.57 -8.26 0.87
C PHE A 23 -14.36 -9.20 2.07
N THR A 24 -13.14 -9.70 2.24
CA THR A 24 -12.81 -10.65 3.32
C THR A 24 -12.60 -9.98 4.67
N LYS A 25 -12.44 -8.65 4.70
CA LYS A 25 -11.97 -7.89 5.87
C LYS A 25 -10.57 -8.30 6.35
N TRP A 26 -9.79 -8.98 5.50
CA TRP A 26 -8.41 -9.33 5.79
C TRP A 26 -7.54 -8.07 5.84
N VAL A 27 -6.74 -7.93 6.91
CA VAL A 27 -5.88 -6.78 7.14
C VAL A 27 -4.42 -7.20 7.09
N ILE A 28 -3.62 -6.45 6.33
CA ILE A 28 -2.17 -6.59 6.27
C ILE A 28 -1.57 -5.28 6.79
N ALA A 29 -0.68 -5.37 7.78
CA ALA A 29 0.00 -4.22 8.37
C ALA A 29 1.50 -4.31 8.08
N ILE A 30 2.04 -3.31 7.37
CA ILE A 30 3.41 -3.33 6.85
C ILE A 30 4.17 -2.13 7.40
N PRO A 31 5.29 -2.32 8.11
CA PRO A 31 6.09 -1.20 8.59
C PRO A 31 6.81 -0.51 7.43
N THR A 32 6.84 0.83 7.43
CA THR A 32 7.57 1.61 6.42
C THR A 32 8.35 2.76 7.04
N GLU A 33 9.44 3.15 6.38
CA GLU A 33 10.24 4.32 6.75
C GLU A 33 9.58 5.65 6.32
N LYS A 34 8.83 5.62 5.21
CA LYS A 34 8.26 6.80 4.55
C LYS A 34 6.80 6.55 4.15
N GLN A 35 5.99 7.61 4.24
CA GLN A 35 4.61 7.67 3.76
C GLN A 35 4.55 8.41 2.41
N ASN A 36 5.20 7.87 1.38
CA ASN A 36 5.20 8.48 0.04
C ASN A 36 4.72 7.47 -1.02
N ALA A 37 4.41 7.98 -2.22
CA ALA A 37 3.82 7.15 -3.29
C ALA A 37 4.73 6.01 -3.74
N GLN A 38 6.04 6.27 -3.82
CA GLN A 38 7.02 5.26 -4.21
C GLN A 38 7.03 4.08 -3.22
N THR A 39 7.26 4.35 -1.92
CA THR A 39 7.29 3.32 -0.88
C THR A 39 5.99 2.54 -0.84
N THR A 40 4.87 3.25 -1.01
CA THR A 40 3.53 2.65 -1.04
C THR A 40 3.37 1.71 -2.24
N SER A 41 3.84 2.09 -3.42
CA SER A 41 3.75 1.26 -4.62
C SER A 41 4.59 -0.01 -4.54
N GLU A 42 5.81 0.11 -4.01
CA GLU A 42 6.72 -1.02 -3.82
C GLU A 42 6.10 -2.01 -2.83
N VAL A 43 5.63 -1.51 -1.69
CA VAL A 43 4.98 -2.33 -0.65
C VAL A 43 3.71 -2.99 -1.17
N LEU A 44 2.86 -2.26 -1.89
CA LEU A 44 1.63 -2.80 -2.45
C LEU A 44 1.93 -3.89 -3.50
N HIS A 45 2.93 -3.67 -4.35
CA HIS A 45 3.34 -4.65 -5.35
C HIS A 45 3.83 -5.94 -4.67
N GLU A 46 4.81 -5.84 -3.78
CA GLU A 46 5.47 -6.98 -3.15
C GLU A 46 4.53 -7.76 -2.20
N HIS A 47 3.78 -7.06 -1.35
CA HIS A 47 3.03 -7.68 -0.26
C HIS A 47 1.54 -7.89 -0.55
N TYR A 48 1.00 -7.30 -1.63
CA TYR A 48 -0.39 -7.52 -2.01
C TYR A 48 -0.51 -8.08 -3.42
N ILE A 49 -0.04 -7.35 -4.44
CA ILE A 49 -0.30 -7.71 -5.85
C ILE A 49 0.38 -9.03 -6.24
N CYS A 50 1.63 -9.24 -5.87
CA CYS A 50 2.34 -10.49 -6.16
C CYS A 50 1.74 -11.73 -5.48
N ILE A 51 0.95 -11.55 -4.41
CA ILE A 51 0.41 -12.64 -3.59
C ILE A 51 -1.06 -12.89 -3.91
N TYR A 52 -1.87 -11.84 -4.00
CA TYR A 52 -3.32 -11.91 -4.14
C TYR A 52 -3.84 -11.45 -5.50
N GLY A 53 -2.98 -10.87 -6.33
CA GLY A 53 -3.34 -10.28 -7.62
C GLY A 53 -3.73 -8.81 -7.54
N VAL A 54 -4.09 -8.24 -8.69
CA VAL A 54 -4.39 -6.81 -8.83
C VAL A 54 -5.78 -6.50 -8.25
N PRO A 55 -5.90 -5.56 -7.30
CA PRO A 55 -7.20 -5.13 -6.83
C PRO A 55 -7.95 -4.38 -7.95
N ARG A 56 -9.26 -4.64 -8.08
CA ARG A 56 -10.12 -3.92 -9.02
C ARG A 56 -10.19 -2.41 -8.73
N GLN A 57 -10.12 -2.04 -7.45
CA GLN A 57 -10.17 -0.66 -7.00
C GLN A 57 -9.43 -0.52 -5.67
N ILE A 58 -8.71 0.58 -5.51
CA ILE A 58 -8.10 0.94 -4.23
C ILE A 58 -8.86 2.13 -3.65
N LEU A 59 -9.37 1.96 -2.44
CA LEU A 59 -9.97 3.03 -1.66
C LEU A 59 -8.92 3.56 -0.69
N SER A 60 -8.35 4.71 -1.03
CA SER A 60 -7.54 5.51 -0.10
C SER A 60 -8.30 6.77 0.24
N ASP A 61 -8.14 7.24 1.47
CA ASP A 61 -8.63 8.50 2.02
C ASP A 61 -7.96 9.76 1.43
N GLN A 62 -7.49 9.71 0.17
CA GLN A 62 -6.92 10.84 -0.57
C GLN A 62 -5.61 11.42 0.01
N GLY A 63 -4.85 10.65 0.78
CA GLY A 63 -3.45 10.95 0.98
C GLY A 63 -2.71 10.92 -0.36
N THR A 64 -1.93 11.97 -0.65
CA THR A 64 -1.00 12.10 -1.79
C THR A 64 -0.14 10.87 -2.14
N PRO A 65 0.13 9.89 -1.24
CA PRO A 65 0.84 8.66 -1.59
C PRO A 65 0.08 7.70 -2.50
N PHE A 66 -1.24 7.70 -2.51
CA PHE A 66 -2.04 6.76 -3.29
C PHE A 66 -2.63 7.47 -4.51
N ASN A 67 -1.77 7.77 -5.49
CA ASN A 67 -2.24 8.36 -6.74
C ASN A 67 -2.88 7.26 -7.61
N ASN A 68 -4.10 7.50 -8.09
CA ASN A 68 -4.83 6.57 -8.98
C ASN A 68 -4.00 6.14 -10.20
N GLN A 69 -3.07 7.00 -10.66
CA GLN A 69 -2.14 6.69 -11.75
C GLN A 69 -1.29 5.43 -11.52
N LEU A 70 -0.91 5.14 -10.28
CA LEU A 70 -0.13 3.94 -9.96
C LEU A 70 -0.98 2.68 -10.10
N VAL A 71 -2.23 2.75 -9.65
CA VAL A 71 -3.20 1.65 -9.78
C VAL A 71 -3.54 1.42 -11.25
N ASP A 72 -3.80 2.50 -12.00
CA ASP A 72 -4.08 2.45 -13.44
C ASP A 72 -2.88 1.89 -14.22
N ALA A 73 -1.66 2.22 -13.81
CA ALA A 73 -0.46 1.64 -14.40
C ALA A 73 -0.35 0.13 -14.10
N PHE A 74 -0.64 -0.30 -12.87
CA PHE A 74 -0.61 -1.71 -12.51
C PHE A 74 -1.69 -2.52 -13.24
N THR A 75 -2.93 -2.02 -13.32
CA THR A 75 -4.02 -2.68 -14.06
C THR A 75 -3.69 -2.77 -15.55
N THR A 76 -3.17 -1.68 -16.14
CA THR A 76 -2.76 -1.64 -17.56
C THR A 76 -1.62 -2.62 -17.87
N ILE A 77 -0.57 -2.66 -17.04
CA ILE A 77 0.59 -3.54 -17.25
C ILE A 77 0.21 -5.01 -17.06
N LEU A 78 -0.66 -5.30 -16.09
CA LEU A 78 -1.03 -6.68 -15.72
C LEU A 78 -2.27 -7.18 -16.50
N GLY A 79 -2.81 -6.37 -17.42
CA GLY A 79 -3.89 -6.77 -18.33
C GLY A 79 -5.24 -7.03 -17.65
N CYS A 80 -5.48 -6.40 -16.50
CA CYS A 80 -6.68 -6.56 -15.67
C CYS A 80 -7.60 -5.35 -15.77
#